data_AF-A0AA41QQW3-F1
#
_entry.id   AF-A0AA41QQW3-F1
#
_cell.length_a   1.000
_cell.length_b   1.000
_cell.length_c   1.000
_cell.angle_alpha   90.00
_cell.angle_beta   90.00
_cell.angle_gamma   90.00
#
_symmetry.space_group_name_H-M   'P 1'
#
loop_
_entity.id
_entity.type
_entity.pdbx_description
1 polymer ?
#
loop_
_entity_poly.entity_id
_entity_poly.type
_entity_poly.pdbx_seq_one_letter_code
_entity_poly.pdbx_strand_id
1 'polypeptide(L)' 'MMDNVPLTRFRVHFDLLGDAKRTPQTLDIWASNPADARERMLDQAKAQSQRIHIHKTKVIREDAVC' A
#
# COMPACT_ATOMS: atom_id res chain seq x y z
N MET A 1 10.29 -19.58 -15.83
CA MET A 1 9.72 -20.20 -14.62
C MET A 1 8.78 -19.16 -14.04
N MET A 2 7.50 -19.48 -13.85
CA MET A 2 6.57 -18.53 -13.22
C MET A 2 6.85 -18.58 -11.72
N ASP A 3 7.65 -17.64 -11.22
CA ASP A 3 7.80 -17.40 -9.79
C ASP A 3 6.44 -16.99 -9.23
N ASN A 4 5.69 -17.98 -8.76
CA ASN A 4 4.44 -17.81 -8.04
C ASN A 4 4.79 -17.31 -6.64
N VAL A 5 5.30 -16.08 -6.57
CA VAL A 5 5.69 -15.45 -5.30
C VAL A 5 4.41 -15.32 -4.47
N PRO A 6 4.37 -15.90 -3.26
CA PRO A 6 3.17 -15.84 -2.43
C PRO A 6 2.83 -14.37 -2.16
N LEU A 7 1.64 -13.96 -2.59
CA LEU A 7 1.13 -12.62 -2.30
C LEU A 7 0.96 -12.50 -0.79
N THR A 8 1.60 -11.50 -0.22
CA THR A 8 1.48 -11.17 1.20
C THR A 8 0.65 -9.89 1.34
N ARG A 9 -0.12 -9.79 2.41
CA ARG A 9 -0.89 -8.58 2.70
C ARG A 9 0.03 -7.50 3.28
N PHE A 10 0.06 -6.34 2.67
CA PHE A 10 0.81 -5.18 3.13
C PHE A 10 -0.13 -4.03 3.48
N ARG A 11 0.08 -3.43 4.65
CA ARG A 11 -0.60 -2.21 5.09
C ARG A 11 0.24 -0.99 4.71
N VAL A 12 -0.26 -0.18 3.79
CA VAL A 12 0.33 1.07 3.37
C VAL A 12 -0.32 2.21 4.13
N HIS A 13 0.49 3.01 4.84
CA HIS A 13 0.04 4.23 5.49
C HIS A 13 0.48 5.42 4.65
N PHE A 14 -0.47 6.27 4.27
CA PHE A 14 -0.23 7.41 3.39
C PHE A 14 -1.12 8.59 3.77
N ASP A 15 -0.72 9.80 3.42
CA ASP A 15 -1.60 10.96 3.44
C ASP A 15 -2.15 11.21 2.04
N LEU A 16 -3.45 11.49 1.94
CA LEU A 16 -4.02 12.19 0.80
C LEU A 16 -3.65 13.67 0.90
N LEU A 17 -2.99 14.19 -0.12
CA LEU A 17 -2.59 15.58 -0.27
C LEU A 17 -3.66 16.31 -1.09
N GLY A 18 -4.63 16.91 -0.42
CA GLY A 18 -5.54 17.89 -1.04
C GLY A 18 -4.92 19.30 -1.04
N ASP A 19 -5.62 20.26 -1.65
CA ASP A 19 -5.16 21.66 -1.81
C ASP A 19 -4.62 22.32 -0.53
N ALA A 20 -5.17 22.00 0.65
CA ALA A 20 -4.75 22.61 1.91
C ALA A 20 -4.70 21.65 3.11
N LYS A 21 -4.98 20.35 2.90
CA LYS A 21 -5.09 19.39 4.01
C LYS A 21 -4.44 18.06 3.65
N ARG A 22 -3.71 17.52 4.63
CA ARG A 22 -3.21 16.15 4.63
C ARG A 22 -4.19 15.29 5.40
N THR A 23 -4.75 14.28 4.74
CA THR A 23 -5.68 13.34 5.38
C THR A 23 -5.01 11.99 5.50
N PRO A 24 -4.67 11.52 6.71
CA PRO A 24 -4.04 10.23 6.90
C PRO A 24 -5.01 9.12 6.55
N GLN A 25 -4.52 8.17 5.75
CA GLN A 25 -5.24 7.02 5.25
C GLN A 25 -4.36 5.78 5.38
N THR A 26 -5.03 4.63 5.43
CA THR A 26 -4.36 3.34 5.50
C THR A 26 -5.07 2.37 4.56
N LEU A 27 -4.33 1.69 3.70
CA LEU A 27 -4.88 0.72 2.76
C LEU A 27 -4.10 -0.59 2.84
N ASP A 28 -4.83 -1.71 2.83
CA ASP A 28 -4.23 -3.03 2.77
C ASP A 28 -4.20 -3.52 1.32
N ILE A 29 -3.02 -3.88 0.83
CA ILE A 29 -2.75 -4.29 -0.56
C ILE A 29 -2.08 -5.66 -0.55
N TRP A 30 -2.55 -6.56 -1.41
CA TRP A 30 -1.87 -7.82 -1.69
C TRP A 30 -0.77 -7.59 -2.72
N ALA A 31 0.46 -7.94 -2.35
CA ALA A 31 1.65 -7.73 -3.16
C ALA A 31 2.70 -8.81 -2.88
N SER A 32 3.63 -9.00 -3.80
CA SER A 32 4.70 -9.99 -3.64
C SER A 32 5.79 -9.51 -2.67
N ASN A 33 5.99 -8.19 -2.59
CA ASN A 33 7.01 -7.56 -1.75
C ASN A 33 6.60 -6.09 -1.44
N PRO A 34 7.26 -5.38 -0.51
CA PRO A 34 6.85 -4.02 -0.13
C PRO A 34 7.05 -2.97 -1.24
N ALA A 35 7.95 -3.21 -2.21
CA ALA A 35 8.14 -2.31 -3.35
C ALA A 35 6.97 -2.43 -4.34
N ASP A 36 6.53 -3.65 -4.63
CA ASP A 36 5.33 -3.95 -5.44
C ASP A 36 4.07 -3.35 -4.78
N ALA A 37 3.92 -3.48 -3.45
CA ALA A 37 2.82 -2.84 -2.72
C ALA A 37 2.81 -1.31 -2.89
N ARG A 38 4.00 -0.68 -2.90
CA ARG A 38 4.14 0.76 -3.08
C ARG A 38 3.81 1.17 -4.51
N GLU A 39 4.29 0.44 -5.51
CA GLU A 39 3.99 0.70 -6.92
C GLU A 39 2.49 0.62 -7.18
N ARG A 40 1.84 -0.46 -6.75
CA ARG A 40 0.37 -0.61 -6.84
C ARG A 40 -0.40 0.53 -6.19
N MET A 41 0.06 1.00 -5.02
CA MET A 41 -0.55 2.16 -4.36
C MET A 41 -0.41 3.45 -5.19
N LEU A 42 0.76 3.68 -5.79
CA LEU A 42 1.01 4.83 -6.65
C LEU A 42 0.17 4.77 -7.93
N ASP A 43 0.04 3.60 -8.55
CA ASP A 43 -0.83 3.39 -9.73
C ASP A 43 -2.30 3.64 -9.38
N GLN A 44 -2.77 3.16 -8.23
CA GLN A 44 -4.14 3.43 -7.78
C GLN A 44 -4.37 4.92 -7.53
N ALA A 45 -3.43 5.61 -6.88
CA ALA A 45 -3.52 7.06 -6.67
C ALA A 45 -3.53 7.82 -7.99
N LYS A 46 -2.72 7.40 -8.96
CA LYS A 46 -2.70 7.96 -10.32
C LYS A 46 -4.03 7.73 -11.04
N ALA A 47 -4.59 6.53 -10.96
CA ALA A 47 -5.90 6.22 -11.55
C ALA A 47 -7.03 7.07 -10.95
N GLN A 48 -6.93 7.41 -9.66
CA GLN A 48 -7.88 8.28 -8.96
C GLN A 48 -7.53 9.78 -9.07
N SER A 49 -6.45 10.14 -9.78
CA SER A 49 -5.92 11.52 -9.84
C SER A 49 -5.70 12.16 -8.46
N GLN A 50 -5.31 11.35 -7.47
CA GLN A 50 -5.02 11.78 -6.11
C GLN A 50 -3.52 11.99 -5.92
N ARG A 51 -3.15 13.09 -5.26
CA ARG A 51 -1.77 13.29 -4.78
C ARG A 51 -1.66 12.61 -3.42
N ILE A 52 -0.68 11.73 -3.25
CA ILE A 52 -0.48 11.00 -2.00
C ILE A 52 0.97 11.09 -1.50
N HIS A 53 1.16 10.99 -0.19
CA HIS A 53 2.47 10.82 0.45
C HIS A 53 2.48 9.51 1.23
N ILE A 54 3.25 8.52 0.78
CA ILE A 54 3.38 7.23 1.48
C ILE A 54 4.44 7.35 2.57
N HIS A 55 4.06 7.10 3.83
CA HIS A 55 4.94 7.18 5.00
C HIS A 55 5.67 5.87 5.26
N LYS A 56 4.91 4.77 5.26
CA LYS A 56 5.41 3.45 5.62
C LYS A 56 4.53 2.36 5.03
N THR A 57 5.17 1.26 4.64
CA THR A 57 4.52 0.02 4.21
C THR A 57 4.91 -1.07 5.20
N LYS A 58 3.93 -1.73 5.81
CA LYS A 58 4.14 -2.80 6.79
C LYS A 58 3.57 -4.11 6.27
N VAL A 59 4.28 -5.21 6.46
CA VAL A 59 3.74 -6.54 6.20
C VAL A 59 2.74 -6.92 7.30
N ILE A 60 1.58 -7.41 6.92
CA ILE A 60 0.62 -8.07 7.81
C ILE A 60 0.81 -9.56 7.60
N ARG A 61 1.27 -10.26 8.64
CA ARG A 61 1.21 -11.73 8.68
C ARG A 61 -0.13 -12.10 9.32
N GLU A 62 -0.87 -13.03 8.72
CA GLU A 62 -2.11 -13.57 9.30
C GLU A 62 -1.87 -14.45 10.54
N ASP A 63 -0.61 -14.65 10.94
CA ASP A 63 -0.19 -15.52 12.04
C ASP A 63 -0.33 -14.88 13.43
N ALA A 64 -1.53 -14.42 13.77
CA ALA A 64 -1.90 -14.15 15.15
C ALA A 64 -3.13 -15.00 15.50
N VAL A 65 -2.92 -16.31 15.58
CA VAL A 65 -3.78 -17.18 16.38
C VAL A 65 -3.41 -16.89 17.83
N CYS A 66 -4.30 -16.20 18.56
CA CYS A 66 -4.20 -16.13 20.02
C CYS A 66 -4.52 -17.49 20.62
#